data_AF-A0A920QJT3-F1
#
_entry.id   AF-A0A920QJT3-F1
#
_cell.length_a   1.000
_cell.length_b   1.000
_cell.length_c   1.000
_cell.angle_alpha   90.00
_cell.angle_beta   90.00
_cell.angle_gamma   90.00
#
_symmetry.space_group_name_H-M   'P 1'
#
loop_
_entity.id
_entity.type
_entity.pdbx_description
1 polymer ?
#
loop_
_entity_poly.entity_id
_entity_poly.type
_entity_poly.pdbx_seq_one_letter_code
_entity_poly.pdbx_strand_id
1 'polypeptide(L)'
;MSYKNVLFFVLGIFFLQWLLRLRYYWQAETGHLDLLNRKQDIRHCLIPSYSSRIKTEIKACKECKKIRTLQLAIPENEGYSGYVELDRPLLQW
;
A
#
# COMPACT_ATOMS: atom_id res chain seq x y z
N MET A 1 42.19 -10.63 -24.28
CA MET A 1 40.71 -10.80 -24.15
C MET A 1 40.07 -10.05 -25.31
N SER A 2 39.20 -10.68 -26.11
CA SER A 2 38.59 -10.01 -27.28
C SER A 2 37.55 -8.96 -26.85
N TYR A 3 37.44 -7.84 -27.58
CA TYR A 3 36.44 -6.79 -27.31
C TYR A 3 35.01 -7.35 -27.30
N LYS A 4 34.74 -8.40 -28.07
CA LYS A 4 33.45 -9.11 -28.09
C LYS A 4 33.11 -9.74 -26.73
N ASN A 5 34.11 -10.29 -26.05
CA ASN A 5 33.92 -10.90 -24.73
C ASN A 5 33.64 -9.82 -23.68
N VAL A 6 34.38 -8.70 -23.73
CA VAL A 6 34.15 -7.56 -22.84
C VAL A 6 32.75 -6.98 -23.04
N LEU A 7 32.34 -6.77 -24.30
CA LEU A 7 31.01 -6.28 -24.64
C LEU A 7 29.90 -7.22 -24.14
N PHE A 8 30.09 -8.54 -24.30
CA PHE A 8 29.15 -9.54 -23.79
C PHE A 8 28.98 -9.46 -22.26
N PHE A 9 30.08 -9.36 -21.51
CA PHE A 9 30.01 -9.23 -20.05
C PHE A 9 29.34 -7.92 -19.61
N VAL A 10 29.64 -6.80 -20.28
CA VAL A 10 29.01 -5.51 -19.98
C VAL A 10 27.50 -5.56 -20.21
N LEU A 11 27.05 -6.10 -21.35
CA LEU A 11 25.62 -6.27 -21.63
C LEU A 11 24.95 -7.22 -20.62
N GLY A 12 25.63 -8.30 -20.23
CA GLY A 12 25.15 -9.22 -19.20
C GLY A 12 24.93 -8.53 -17.85
N ILE A 13 25.83 -7.62 -17.43
CA ILE A 13 25.68 -6.85 -16.19
C ILE A 13 24.46 -5.93 -16.26
N PHE A 14 24.27 -5.21 -17.38
CA PHE A 14 23.09 -4.35 -17.56
C PHE A 14 21.78 -5.15 -17.54
N PHE A 15 21.77 -6.33 -18.17
CA PHE A 15 20.61 -7.21 -18.16
C PHE A 15 20.28 -7.71 -16.75
N LEU A 16 21.29 -8.10 -15.97
CA LEU A 16 21.11 -8.55 -14.59
C LEU A 16 20.58 -7.42 -13.69
N GLN A 17 21.10 -6.20 -13.85
CA GLN A 17 20.61 -5.01 -13.16
C GLN A 17 19.15 -4.72 -13.48
N TRP A 18 18.74 -4.93 -14.73
CA TRP A 18 17.35 -4.76 -15.15
C TRP A 18 16.42 -5.82 -14.53
N LEU A 19 16.83 -7.09 -14.51
CA LEU A 19 16.07 -8.16 -13.85
C LEU A 19 15.86 -7.91 -12.35
N LEU A 20 16.88 -7.40 -11.65
CA LEU A 20 16.77 -7.05 -10.24
C LEU A 20 15.75 -5.93 -9.99
N ARG A 21 15.72 -4.92 -10.86
CA ARG A 21 14.74 -3.81 -10.79
C ARG A 21 13.32 -4.30 -11.06
N LEU A 22 13.13 -5.18 -12.05
CA LEU A 22 11.83 -5.78 -12.33
C LEU A 22 11.27 -6.53 -11.13
N ARG A 23 12.11 -7.29 -10.42
CA ARG A 23 11.68 -8.01 -9.22
C ARG A 23 11.20 -7.06 -8.12
N TYR A 24 11.87 -5.91 -7.95
CA TYR A 24 11.45 -4.89 -7.01
C TYR A 24 10.06 -4.32 -7.35
N TYR A 25 9.84 -3.93 -8.61
CA TYR A 25 8.54 -3.40 -9.05
C TYR A 25 7.44 -4.47 -8.97
N TRP A 26 7.74 -5.70 -9.35
CA TRP A 26 6.79 -6.82 -9.25
C TRP A 26 6.36 -7.07 -7.81
N GLN A 27 7.28 -7.02 -6.85
CA GLN A 27 6.96 -7.17 -5.43
C GLN A 27 6.10 -6.00 -4.92
N ALA A 28 6.39 -4.77 -5.34
CA ALA A 28 5.61 -3.60 -4.96
C ALA A 28 4.17 -3.65 -5.52
N GLU A 29 4.02 -4.01 -6.80
CA GLU A 29 2.71 -4.12 -7.46
C GLU A 29 1.88 -5.26 -6.87
N THR A 30 2.46 -6.44 -6.66
CA THR A 30 1.72 -7.59 -6.12
C THR A 30 1.26 -7.35 -4.68
N GLY A 31 2.10 -6.77 -3.82
CA GLY A 31 1.69 -6.40 -2.46
C GLY A 31 0.60 -5.33 -2.43
N HIS A 32 0.68 -4.33 -3.31
CA HIS A 32 -0.35 -3.30 -3.41
C HIS A 32 -1.70 -3.88 -3.88
N LEU A 33 -1.68 -4.72 -4.92
CA LEU A 33 -2.87 -5.37 -5.44
C LEU A 33 -3.51 -6.32 -4.41
N ASP A 34 -2.71 -7.05 -3.62
CA ASP A 34 -3.23 -7.89 -2.53
C ASP A 34 -4.01 -7.07 -1.50
N LEU A 35 -3.45 -5.93 -1.07
CA LEU A 35 -4.13 -5.02 -0.14
C LEU A 35 -5.42 -4.44 -0.73
N LEU A 36 -5.42 -4.08 -2.01
CA LEU A 36 -6.62 -3.60 -2.69
C LEU A 36 -7.70 -4.67 -2.79
N ASN A 37 -7.33 -5.93 -3.04
CA ASN A 37 -8.26 -7.05 -3.10
C ASN A 37 -8.84 -7.41 -1.73
N ARG A 38 -8.05 -7.26 -0.65
CA ARG A 38 -8.50 -7.50 0.73
C ARG A 38 -9.27 -6.33 1.34
N LYS A 39 -9.24 -5.14 0.71
CA LYS A 39 -9.87 -3.93 1.21
C LYS A 39 -11.38 -4.11 1.33
N GLN A 40 -11.91 -3.79 2.50
CA GLN A 40 -13.34 -3.80 2.83
C GLN A 40 -13.83 -2.38 3.09
N ASP A 41 -15.14 -2.14 2.96
CA ASP A 41 -15.74 -0.87 3.40
C ASP A 41 -15.68 -0.77 4.93
N ILE A 42 -15.21 0.37 5.43
CA ILE A 42 -15.09 0.68 6.86
C ILE A 42 -16.43 0.57 7.60
N ARG A 43 -17.58 0.70 6.90
CA ARG A 43 -18.93 0.51 7.44
C ARG A 43 -19.16 -0.95 7.84
N HIS A 44 -18.64 -1.91 7.08
CA HIS A 44 -18.75 -3.33 7.42
C HIS A 44 -17.93 -3.68 8.65
N CYS A 45 -16.84 -2.97 8.92
CA CYS A 45 -15.98 -3.18 10.09
C CYS A 45 -16.59 -2.69 11.41
N LEU A 46 -17.76 -2.04 11.38
CA LEU A 46 -18.46 -1.55 12.58
C LEU A 46 -19.44 -2.56 13.18
N ILE A 47 -19.67 -3.71 12.53
CA ILE A 47 -20.56 -4.76 13.04
C ILE A 47 -20.03 -5.40 14.35
N PRO A 48 -20.89 -6.03 15.18
CA PRO A 48 -20.50 -6.59 16.47
C PRO A 48 -19.31 -7.55 16.42
N SER A 49 -19.15 -8.31 15.32
CA SER A 49 -18.11 -9.33 15.13
C SER A 49 -16.67 -8.79 15.08
N TYR A 50 -16.47 -7.49 14.85
CA TYR A 50 -15.14 -6.87 14.86
C TYR A 50 -14.70 -6.43 16.26
N SER A 51 -13.39 -6.47 16.50
CA SER A 51 -12.79 -6.11 17.78
C SER A 51 -13.07 -4.66 18.18
N SER A 52 -13.08 -4.39 19.49
CA SER A 52 -13.25 -3.04 20.05
C SER A 52 -12.13 -2.08 19.63
N ARG A 53 -10.92 -2.61 19.41
CA ARG A 53 -9.77 -1.85 18.92
C ARG A 53 -10.05 -1.24 17.55
N ILE A 54 -10.47 -2.05 16.58
CA ILE A 54 -10.77 -1.61 15.20
C ILE A 54 -11.83 -0.52 15.21
N LYS A 55 -12.90 -0.71 15.99
CA LYS A 55 -13.97 0.29 16.14
C LYS A 55 -13.46 1.62 16.69
N THR A 56 -12.51 1.58 17.62
CA THR A 56 -11.90 2.78 18.22
C THR A 56 -11.04 3.52 17.19
N GLU A 57 -10.21 2.80 16.43
CA GLU A 57 -9.37 3.37 15.36
C GLU A 57 -10.24 4.00 14.25
N ILE A 58 -11.30 3.31 13.82
CA ILE A 58 -12.27 3.83 12.83
C ILE A 58 -12.95 5.11 13.34
N LYS A 59 -13.34 5.14 14.62
CA LYS A 59 -13.95 6.34 15.22
C LYS A 59 -12.98 7.52 15.21
N ALA A 60 -11.72 7.29 15.55
CA ALA A 60 -10.69 8.34 15.49
C ALA A 60 -10.52 8.88 14.06
N CYS A 61 -10.46 8.01 13.04
CA CYS A 61 -10.41 8.43 11.64
C CYS A 61 -11.61 9.29 11.23
N LYS A 62 -12.83 8.95 11.68
CA LYS A 62 -14.03 9.75 11.40
C LYS A 62 -13.97 11.13 12.04
N GLU A 63 -13.50 11.23 13.29
CA GLU A 63 -13.31 12.53 13.96
C GLU A 63 -12.26 13.38 13.25
N CYS A 64 -11.13 12.81 12.84
CA CYS A 64 -10.13 13.52 12.04
C CYS A 64 -10.71 14.07 10.73
N LYS A 65 -11.58 13.29 10.05
CA LYS A 65 -12.25 13.73 8.83
C LYS A 65 -13.21 14.89 9.09
N LYS A 66 -13.95 14.84 10.20
CA LYS A 66 -14.83 15.93 10.64
C LYS A 66 -14.05 17.21 10.94
N ILE A 67 -12.93 17.10 11.65
CA ILE A 67 -12.02 18.22 11.91
C ILE A 67 -11.49 18.82 10.60
N ARG A 68 -11.05 17.97 9.66
CA ARG A 68 -10.57 18.41 8.34
C ARG A 68 -11.61 19.23 7.58
N THR A 69 -12.86 18.80 7.57
CA THR A 69 -13.93 19.54 6.88
C THR A 69 -14.28 20.84 7.61
N LEU A 70 -14.42 20.80 8.94
CA LEU A 70 -14.89 21.95 9.73
C LEU A 70 -13.82 23.01 9.97
N GLN A 71 -12.57 22.62 10.25
CA GLN A 71 -11.50 23.53 10.67
C GLN A 71 -10.54 23.87 9.54
N LEU A 72 -10.32 22.94 8.60
CA LEU A 72 -9.36 23.14 7.50
C LEU A 72 -10.07 23.50 6.18
N ALA A 73 -11.40 23.61 6.17
CA ALA A 73 -12.23 23.91 5.00
C ALA A 73 -11.92 23.01 3.79
N ILE A 74 -11.39 21.81 4.01
CA ILE A 74 -11.10 20.89 2.92
C ILE A 74 -12.39 20.15 2.56
N PRO A 75 -12.80 20.15 1.29
CA PRO A 75 -14.04 19.52 0.87
C PRO A 75 -14.14 18.05 1.30
N GLU A 76 -15.36 17.65 1.65
CA GLU A 76 -15.66 16.25 1.92
C GLU A 76 -15.46 15.42 0.64
N ASN A 77 -14.89 14.23 0.81
CA ASN A 77 -14.67 13.29 -0.29
C ASN A 77 -14.85 11.84 0.21
N GLU A 78 -14.85 10.87 -0.70
CA GLU A 78 -14.94 9.44 -0.34
C GLU A 78 -13.61 8.84 0.17
N GLY A 79 -12.59 9.69 0.38
CA GLY A 79 -11.31 9.27 0.93
C GLY A 79 -11.45 8.64 2.31
N TYR A 80 -10.55 7.69 2.61
CA TYR A 80 -10.49 6.95 3.88
C TYR A 80 -11.75 6.13 4.21
N SER A 81 -12.41 5.60 3.18
CA SER A 81 -13.57 4.70 3.29
C SER A 81 -13.23 3.20 3.35
N GLY A 82 -11.97 2.86 3.10
CA GLY A 82 -11.48 1.48 3.09
C GLY A 82 -10.81 1.07 4.40
N TYR A 83 -10.93 -0.21 4.74
CA TYR A 83 -10.20 -0.87 5.80
C TYR A 83 -9.54 -2.14 5.27
N VAL A 84 -8.31 -2.41 5.70
CA VAL A 84 -7.63 -3.69 5.48
C VAL A 84 -6.87 -4.04 6.75
N GLU A 85 -7.11 -5.23 7.30
CA GLU A 85 -6.31 -5.76 8.40
C GLU A 85 -4.94 -6.15 7.84
N LEU A 86 -3.87 -5.69 8.49
CA LEU A 86 -2.50 -6.02 8.13
C LEU A 86 -2.01 -7.16 9.01
N ASP A 87 -1.35 -8.14 8.40
CA ASP A 87 -0.71 -9.25 9.12
C ASP A 87 0.61 -8.82 9.81
N ARG A 88 0.91 -7.52 9.80
CA ARG A 88 2.14 -6.89 10.30
C ARG A 88 1.84 -5.53 10.92
N PRO A 89 2.63 -5.07 11.90
CA PRO A 89 2.34 -3.86 12.66
C PRO A 89 2.45 -2.56 11.86
N LEU A 90 3.29 -2.53 10.82
CA LEU A 90 3.53 -1.33 10.00
C LEU A 90 3.61 -1.70 8.51
N LEU A 91 3.10 -0.80 7.67
CA LEU A 91 3.31 -0.84 6.23
C LEU A 91 4.78 -0.47 5.93
N GLN A 92 5.49 -1.39 5.28
CA GLN A 92 6.77 -1.10 4.64
C GLN A 92 6.50 -0.99 3.14
N TRP A 93 6.99 0.11 2.56
CA TRP A 93 6.91 0.44 1.13
C TRP A 93 8.20 0.06 0.42
#